data_AF-Q2JEK6-F1
#
_entry.id   AF-Q2JEK6-F1
#
_cell.length_a   1.000
_cell.length_b   1.000
_cell.length_c   1.000
_cell.angle_alpha   90.00
_cell.angle_beta   90.00
_cell.angle_gamma   90.00
#
_symmetry.space_group_name_H-M   'P 1'
#
loop_
_entity.id
_entity.type
_entity.pdbx_description
1 polymer ?
#
loop_
_entity_poly.entity_id
_entity_poly.type
_entity_poly.pdbx_seq_one_letter_code
_entity_poly.pdbx_strand_id
1 'polypeptide(L)'
;MSGSSLVPRGGGGTPIPRETAKALVRLNGAVVHEQAVLRAVSSVTEAAMSEAAYLMRVRGQLEAAAPDAKEALDLIANTTNMNLARIVHRFGSEVS
;
A
#
# COMPACT_ATOMS: atom_id res chain seq x y z
N MET A 1 -37.78 -33.01 8.50
CA MET A 1 -36.66 -32.66 9.40
C MET A 1 -36.17 -31.27 9.01
N SER A 2 -36.68 -30.20 9.67
CA SER A 2 -36.31 -28.81 9.35
C SER A 2 -35.18 -28.39 10.28
N GLY A 3 -33.93 -28.58 9.85
CA GLY A 3 -32.75 -28.12 10.58
C GLY A 3 -32.61 -26.61 10.44
N SER A 4 -32.62 -25.90 11.57
CA SER A 4 -32.59 -24.43 11.66
C SER A 4 -31.62 -23.76 10.67
N SER A 5 -32.17 -23.05 9.69
CA SER A 5 -31.45 -22.20 8.74
C SER A 5 -30.91 -20.92 9.39
N LEU A 6 -31.27 -20.68 10.64
CA LEU A 6 -30.92 -19.49 11.41
C LEU A 6 -29.79 -19.80 12.40
N VAL A 7 -28.84 -18.87 12.50
CA VAL A 7 -27.70 -18.92 13.42
C VAL A 7 -27.84 -17.74 14.39
N PRO A 8 -27.69 -17.96 15.71
CA PRO A 8 -27.72 -16.88 16.68
C PRO A 8 -26.55 -15.92 16.45
N ARG A 9 -26.85 -14.62 16.50
CA ARG A 9 -25.81 -13.58 16.49
C ARG A 9 -25.23 -13.51 17.91
N GLY A 10 -23.93 -13.75 18.07
CA GLY A 10 -23.27 -13.65 19.37
C GLY A 10 -23.59 -12.30 20.05
N GLY A 11 -24.06 -12.33 21.30
CA GLY A 11 -24.50 -11.14 22.05
C GLY A 11 -26.01 -10.94 22.19
N GLY A 12 -26.86 -11.91 21.84
CA GLY A 12 -28.32 -11.86 22.12
C GLY A 12 -29.18 -11.15 21.07
N GLY A 13 -28.65 -10.92 19.86
CA GLY A 13 -29.39 -10.33 18.75
C GLY A 13 -30.26 -11.33 17.98
N THR A 14 -31.21 -10.83 17.19
CA THR A 14 -32.10 -11.63 16.32
C THR A 14 -31.29 -12.62 15.48
N PRO A 15 -31.66 -13.92 15.45
CA PRO A 15 -31.00 -14.93 14.63
C PRO A 15 -31.03 -14.55 13.15
N ILE A 16 -29.91 -14.75 12.46
CA ILE A 16 -29.77 -14.45 11.03
C ILE A 16 -29.65 -15.73 10.22
N PRO A 17 -30.05 -15.74 8.94
CA PRO A 17 -29.80 -16.88 8.07
C PRO A 17 -28.32 -17.25 8.02
N ARG A 18 -28.01 -18.54 8.00
CA ARG A 18 -26.63 -19.06 7.94
C ARG A 18 -25.87 -18.52 6.73
N GLU A 19 -26.55 -18.33 5.60
CA GLU A 19 -25.96 -17.72 4.40
C GLU A 19 -25.60 -16.24 4.63
N THR A 20 -26.43 -15.48 5.35
CA THR A 20 -26.11 -14.12 5.77
C THR A 20 -24.90 -14.10 6.70
N ALA A 21 -24.81 -15.04 7.67
CA ALA A 21 -23.66 -15.15 8.55
C ALA A 21 -22.36 -15.46 7.77
N LYS A 22 -22.40 -16.39 6.80
CA LYS A 22 -21.27 -16.68 5.91
C LYS A 22 -20.87 -15.47 5.07
N ALA A 23 -21.85 -14.74 4.52
CA ALA A 23 -21.59 -13.54 3.74
C ALA A 23 -20.89 -12.45 4.58
N LEU A 24 -21.32 -12.25 5.83
CA LEU A 24 -20.67 -11.31 6.74
C LEU A 24 -19.22 -11.70 7.06
N VAL A 25 -18.94 -12.99 7.29
CA VAL A 25 -17.56 -13.46 7.52
C VAL A 25 -16.68 -13.23 6.29
N ARG A 26 -17.20 -13.53 5.09
CA ARG A 26 -16.49 -13.27 3.83
C ARG A 26 -16.21 -11.79 3.61
N LEU A 27 -17.21 -10.94 3.86
CA LEU A 27 -17.09 -9.49 3.73
C LEU A 27 -16.09 -8.92 4.74
N ASN A 28 -16.12 -9.39 5.99
CA ASN A 28 -15.14 -9.01 6.99
C ASN A 28 -13.72 -9.42 6.57
N GLY A 29 -13.55 -10.63 6.02
CA GLY A 29 -12.27 -11.07 5.47
C GLY A 29 -11.78 -10.18 4.33
N ALA A 30 -12.67 -9.81 3.41
CA ALA A 30 -12.35 -8.90 2.29
C ALA A 30 -11.94 -7.51 2.77
N VAL A 31 -12.67 -6.93 3.72
CA VAL A 31 -12.35 -5.61 4.29
C VAL A 31 -11.01 -5.61 5.02
N VAL A 32 -10.73 -6.65 5.82
CA VAL A 32 -9.43 -6.78 6.51
C VAL A 32 -8.29 -6.91 5.50
N HIS A 33 -8.50 -7.68 4.43
CA HIS A 33 -7.52 -7.81 3.35
C HIS A 33 -7.27 -6.48 2.65
N GLU A 34 -8.32 -5.78 2.23
CA GLU A 34 -8.22 -4.46 1.58
C GLU A 34 -7.48 -3.44 2.45
N GLN A 35 -7.77 -3.41 3.76
CA GLN A 35 -7.05 -2.55 4.70
C GLN A 35 -5.56 -2.91 4.81
N ALA A 36 -5.22 -4.20 4.77
CA ALA A 36 -3.81 -4.63 4.79
C ALA A 36 -3.08 -4.18 3.52
N VAL A 37 -3.72 -4.32 2.36
CA VAL A 37 -3.21 -3.85 1.07
C VAL A 37 -2.96 -2.34 1.09
N LEU A 38 -3.94 -1.54 1.52
CA LEU A 38 -3.80 -0.09 1.62
C LEU A 38 -2.64 0.34 2.54
N ARG A 39 -2.49 -0.33 3.68
CA ARG A 39 -1.37 -0.06 4.61
C ARG A 39 -0.02 -0.39 3.98
N ALA A 40 0.07 -1.52 3.28
CA ALA A 40 1.30 -1.92 2.60
C ALA A 40 1.68 -0.91 1.50
N VAL A 41 0.73 -0.47 0.68
CA VAL A 41 0.94 0.54 -0.36
C VAL A 41 1.37 1.87 0.25
N SER A 42 0.71 2.33 1.33
CA SER A 42 1.10 3.56 2.04
C SER A 42 2.54 3.48 2.53
N SER A 43 2.90 2.39 3.22
CA SER A 43 4.24 2.21 3.78
C SER A 43 5.34 2.22 2.72
N VAL A 44 5.13 1.53 1.60
CA VAL A 44 6.09 1.52 0.48
C VAL A 44 6.19 2.90 -0.17
N THR A 45 5.07 3.60 -0.33
CA THR A 45 5.05 4.96 -0.89
C THR A 45 5.79 5.95 -0.01
N GLU A 46 5.57 5.90 1.31
CA GLU A 46 6.27 6.74 2.28
C GLU A 46 7.78 6.50 2.28
N ALA A 47 8.20 5.24 2.25
CA ALA A 47 9.61 4.88 2.15
C ALA A 47 10.25 5.44 0.87
N ALA A 48 9.59 5.25 -0.29
CA ALA A 48 10.09 5.76 -1.56
C ALA A 48 10.18 7.30 -1.61
N MET A 49 9.21 8.00 -1.01
CA MET A 49 9.26 9.47 -0.89
C MET A 49 10.44 9.92 -0.01
N SER A 50 10.71 9.19 1.08
CA SER A 50 11.86 9.46 1.95
C SER A 50 13.19 9.33 1.20
N GLU A 51 13.35 8.25 0.43
CA GLU A 51 14.53 8.02 -0.41
C GLU A 51 14.69 9.08 -1.49
N ALA A 52 13.61 9.46 -2.18
CA ALA A 52 13.64 10.52 -3.18
C ALA A 52 14.07 11.87 -2.58
N ALA A 53 13.56 12.21 -1.39
CA ALA A 53 13.94 13.43 -0.67
C ALA A 53 15.42 13.40 -0.25
N TYR A 54 15.91 12.27 0.24
CA TYR A 54 17.31 12.07 0.58
C TYR A 54 18.21 12.25 -0.65
N LEU A 55 17.84 11.64 -1.78
CA LEU A 55 18.58 11.76 -3.04
C LEU A 55 18.67 13.21 -3.52
N MET A 56 17.58 13.97 -3.47
CA MET A 56 17.60 15.39 -3.85
C MET A 56 18.51 16.21 -2.94
N ARG A 57 18.53 15.91 -1.64
CA ARG A 57 19.43 16.57 -0.69
C ARG A 57 20.90 16.27 -1.00
N VAL A 58 21.24 15.00 -1.22
CA VAL A 58 22.62 14.59 -1.55
C VAL A 58 23.05 15.21 -2.87
N ARG A 59 22.19 15.21 -3.89
CA ARG A 59 22.44 15.91 -5.15
C ARG A 59 22.82 17.37 -4.91
N GLY A 60 22.03 18.12 -4.14
CA GLY A 60 22.31 19.53 -3.86
C GLY A 60 23.66 19.76 -3.17
N GLN A 61 24.07 18.84 -2.28
CA GLN A 61 25.39 18.89 -1.63
C GLN A 61 26.53 18.60 -2.62
N LEU A 62 26.35 17.62 -3.50
CA LEU A 62 27.34 17.25 -4.52
C LEU A 62 27.47 18.32 -5.60
N GLU A 63 26.38 18.94 -6.03
CA GLU A 63 26.40 20.06 -6.98
C GLU A 63 27.17 21.26 -6.43
N ALA A 64 27.03 21.55 -5.13
CA ALA A 64 27.81 22.61 -4.49
C ALA A 64 29.32 22.29 -4.43
N ALA A 65 29.67 21.00 -4.30
CA ALA A 65 31.06 20.55 -4.24
C ALA A 65 31.71 20.40 -5.64
N ALA A 66 30.93 20.07 -6.66
CA ALA A 66 31.38 19.85 -8.03
C ALA A 66 30.36 20.41 -9.05
N PRO A 67 30.37 21.73 -9.30
CA PRO A 67 29.42 22.38 -10.22
C PRO A 67 29.44 21.80 -11.64
N ASP A 68 30.61 21.39 -12.11
CA ASP A 68 30.79 20.81 -13.46
C ASP A 68 30.09 19.44 -13.61
N ALA A 69 29.77 18.77 -12.50
CA ALA A 69 29.08 17.48 -12.50
C ALA A 69 27.55 17.62 -12.50
N LYS A 70 27.00 18.84 -12.51
CA LYS A 70 25.56 19.10 -12.36
C LYS A 70 24.69 18.28 -13.30
N GLU A 71 24.98 18.27 -14.60
CA GLU A 71 24.16 17.55 -15.59
C GLU A 71 24.14 16.04 -15.33
N ALA A 72 25.28 15.46 -14.92
CA ALA A 72 25.36 14.04 -14.57
C ALA A 72 24.58 13.74 -13.28
N LEU A 73 24.69 14.60 -12.28
CA LEU A 73 23.95 14.48 -11.02
C LEU A 73 22.44 14.61 -11.24
N ASP A 74 22.02 15.54 -12.09
CA ASP A 74 20.63 15.70 -12.55
C ASP A 74 20.11 14.42 -13.22
N LEU A 75 20.88 13.85 -14.14
CA LEU A 75 20.50 12.63 -14.85
C LEU A 75 20.33 11.44 -13.90
N ILE A 76 21.28 11.25 -12.97
CA ILE A 76 21.24 10.19 -11.96
C ILE A 76 20.02 10.35 -11.06
N ALA A 77 19.81 11.56 -10.56
CA ALA A 77 18.69 11.91 -9.68
C ALA A 77 17.34 11.62 -10.33
N ASN A 78 17.14 12.12 -11.55
CA ASN A 78 15.90 11.94 -12.30
C ASN A 78 15.64 10.48 -12.65
N THR A 79 16.66 9.75 -13.12
CA THR A 79 16.55 8.33 -13.46
C THR A 79 16.19 7.49 -12.24
N THR A 80 16.82 7.76 -11.10
CA THR A 80 16.57 7.04 -9.85
C THR A 80 15.17 7.34 -9.32
N ASN A 81 14.72 8.59 -9.33
CA ASN A 81 13.36 8.95 -8.94
C ASN A 81 12.30 8.29 -9.84
N MET A 82 12.52 8.24 -11.16
CA MET A 82 11.63 7.52 -12.08
C MET A 82 11.59 6.02 -11.78
N ASN A 83 12.73 5.42 -11.43
CA ASN A 83 12.77 4.01 -11.04
C ASN A 83 12.03 3.75 -9.72
N LEU A 84 12.20 4.61 -8.71
CA LEU A 84 11.44 4.54 -7.47
C LEU A 84 9.93 4.62 -7.73
N ALA A 85 9.49 5.60 -8.54
CA ALA A 85 8.08 5.73 -8.91
C ALA A 85 7.55 4.48 -9.63
N ARG A 86 8.33 3.89 -10.53
CA ARG A 86 7.95 2.64 -11.23
C ARG A 86 7.83 1.46 -10.27
N ILE A 87 8.75 1.33 -9.31
CA ILE A 87 8.72 0.26 -8.31
C ILE A 87 7.48 0.40 -7.42
N VAL A 88 7.19 1.61 -6.92
CA VAL A 88 6.00 1.86 -6.10
C VAL A 88 4.72 1.57 -6.87
N HIS A 89 4.63 2.04 -8.13
CA HIS A 89 3.48 1.77 -8.98
C HIS A 89 3.29 0.27 -9.22
N ARG A 90 4.37 -0.44 -9.56
CA ARG A 90 4.36 -1.89 -9.77
C ARG A 90 3.92 -2.63 -8.52
N PHE A 91 4.48 -2.28 -7.36
CA PHE A 91 4.09 -2.87 -6.09
C PHE A 91 2.59 -2.70 -5.86
N GLY A 92 2.08 -1.47 -5.98
CA GLY A 92 0.65 -1.19 -5.83
C GLY A 92 -0.22 -2.01 -6.78
N SER A 93 0.21 -2.22 -8.02
CA SER A 93 -0.52 -3.05 -8.99
C SER A 93 -0.46 -4.55 -8.72
N GLU A 94 0.58 -5.05 -8.04
CA GLU A 94 0.75 -6.47 -7.73
C GLU A 94 0.01 -6.89 -6.46
N VAL A 95 -0.23 -5.96 -5.53
CA VAL A 95 -0.88 -6.24 -4.23
C VAL A 95 -2.36 -5.86 -4.17
N SER A 96 -2.88 -5.12 -5.15
CA SER A 96 -4.30 -4.77 -5.28
C SER A 96 -5.06 -5.80 -6.11
#